data_AF-A0A2F0Q1I3-F1
#
_entry.id   AF-A0A2F0Q1I3-F1
#
_cell.length_a   1.000
_cell.length_b   1.000
_cell.length_c   1.000
_cell.angle_alpha   90.00
_cell.angle_beta   90.00
_cell.angle_gamma   90.00
#
_symmetry.space_group_name_H-M   'P 1'
#
loop_
_entity.id
_entity.type
_entity.pdbx_description
1 polymer ?
#
loop_
_entity_poly.entity_id
_entity_poly.type
_entity_poly.pdbx_seq_one_letter_code
_entity_poly.pdbx_strand_id
1 'polypeptide(L)'
;MVDENKKKMIVTQAEISALKKLIMYVKFSCDDVESLEYAGSYAINSFFDKLIAIDYLGEFERKFYDIQNPDNEIAVMNKINKYQHDSLNKMSDETMREVFKQCLHPFKPR
;
A
#
# COMPACT_ATOMS: atom_id res chain seq x y z
N MET A 1 -5.73 -24.18 19.21
CA MET A 1 -6.95 -23.67 18.55
C MET A 1 -6.63 -23.50 17.08
N VAL A 2 -7.31 -24.22 16.20
CA VAL A 2 -7.19 -24.00 14.75
C VAL A 2 -7.87 -22.68 14.47
N ASP A 3 -7.13 -21.73 13.92
CA ASP A 3 -7.63 -20.43 13.51
C ASP A 3 -8.51 -20.64 12.27
N GLU A 4 -9.83 -20.78 12.48
CA GLU A 4 -10.83 -21.17 11.47
C GLU A 4 -10.88 -20.22 10.24
N ASN A 5 -10.24 -19.05 10.34
CA ASN A 5 -10.15 -18.06 9.27
C ASN A 5 -8.88 -18.14 8.42
N LYS A 6 -7.95 -19.08 8.66
CA LYS A 6 -6.73 -19.22 7.87
C LYS A 6 -6.88 -20.27 6.77
N LYS A 7 -6.88 -19.82 5.52
CA LYS A 7 -6.77 -20.67 4.32
C LYS A 7 -5.33 -20.71 3.82
N LYS A 8 -4.92 -21.84 3.25
CA LYS A 8 -3.62 -22.00 2.57
C LYS A 8 -3.84 -21.97 1.07
N MET A 9 -2.92 -21.32 0.35
CA MET A 9 -2.84 -21.35 -1.11
C MET A 9 -1.39 -21.58 -1.52
N ILE A 10 -1.18 -22.22 -2.67
CA ILE A 10 0.14 -22.35 -3.28
C ILE A 10 0.27 -21.22 -4.31
N VAL A 11 1.38 -20.50 -4.27
CA VAL A 11 1.71 -19.44 -5.22
C VAL A 11 3.13 -19.64 -5.72
N THR A 12 3.35 -19.29 -6.98
CA THR A 12 4.67 -19.24 -7.61
C THR A 12 5.35 -17.91 -7.31
N GLN A 13 6.67 -17.85 -7.45
CA GLN A 13 7.43 -16.60 -7.33
C GLN A 13 7.03 -15.57 -8.39
N ALA A 14 6.61 -16.02 -9.58
CA ALA A 14 6.10 -15.14 -10.62
C ALA A 14 4.78 -14.48 -10.22
N GLU A 15 3.85 -15.23 -9.60
CA GLU A 15 2.59 -14.68 -9.07
C GLU A 15 2.85 -13.71 -7.91
N ILE A 16 3.78 -14.02 -7.00
CA ILE A 16 4.19 -13.12 -5.93
C ILE A 16 4.70 -11.80 -6.51
N SER A 17 5.62 -11.86 -7.48
CA SER A 17 6.15 -10.69 -8.17
C SER A 17 5.07 -9.88 -8.90
N ALA A 18 4.14 -10.55 -9.58
CA ALA A 18 3.04 -9.90 -10.29
C ALA A 18 2.10 -9.18 -9.32
N LEU A 19 1.70 -9.82 -8.22
CA LEU A 19 0.85 -9.22 -7.20
C LEU A 19 1.52 -8.03 -6.52
N LYS A 20 2.82 -8.11 -6.22
CA LYS A 20 3.55 -6.96 -5.67
C LYS A 20 3.52 -5.76 -6.63
N LYS A 21 3.81 -5.98 -7.92
CA LYS A 21 3.77 -4.91 -8.94
C LYS A 21 2.38 -4.31 -9.07
N LEU A 22 1.32 -5.13 -9.04
CA LEU A 22 -0.05 -4.66 -9.09
C LEU A 22 -0.38 -3.77 -7.89
N ILE A 23 -0.04 -4.20 -6.67
CA ILE A 23 -0.28 -3.40 -5.45
C ILE A 23 0.50 -2.08 -5.51
N MET A 24 1.76 -2.10 -5.96
CA MET A 24 2.57 -0.90 -6.14
C MET A 24 1.97 0.06 -7.17
N TYR A 25 1.46 -0.47 -8.29
CA TYR A 25 0.76 0.33 -9.30
C TYR A 25 -0.47 1.02 -8.70
N VAL A 26 -1.34 0.27 -8.02
CA VAL A 26 -2.56 0.81 -7.38
C VAL A 26 -2.23 1.92 -6.38
N LYS A 27 -1.15 1.74 -5.61
CA LYS A 27 -0.70 2.71 -4.60
C LYS A 27 -0.10 3.98 -5.21
N PHE A 28 0.84 3.85 -6.15
CA PHE A 28 1.73 4.96 -6.52
C PHE A 28 1.63 5.42 -7.98
N SER A 29 0.99 4.65 -8.86
CA SER A 29 0.96 4.95 -10.31
C SER A 29 -0.43 5.01 -10.91
N CYS A 30 -1.44 4.47 -10.25
CA CYS A 30 -2.83 4.59 -10.67
C CYS A 30 -3.32 6.02 -10.37
N ASP A 31 -3.81 6.73 -11.38
CA ASP A 31 -4.28 8.13 -11.22
C ASP A 31 -5.75 8.24 -10.77
N ASP A 32 -6.45 7.10 -10.73
CA ASP A 32 -7.81 7.04 -10.22
C ASP A 32 -7.83 7.34 -8.72
N VAL A 33 -8.70 8.27 -8.33
CA VAL A 33 -8.85 8.71 -6.95
C VAL A 33 -9.53 7.63 -6.11
N GLU A 34 -10.44 6.86 -6.71
CA GLU A 34 -11.11 5.72 -6.06
C GLU A 34 -10.09 4.63 -5.67
N SER A 35 -8.89 4.64 -6.28
CA SER A 35 -7.82 3.73 -5.91
C SER A 35 -7.33 3.89 -4.46
N LEU A 36 -7.63 5.03 -3.79
CA LEU A 36 -7.28 5.27 -2.39
C LEU A 36 -7.88 4.23 -1.43
N GLU A 37 -9.08 3.72 -1.72
CA GLU A 37 -9.73 2.71 -0.88
C GLU A 37 -8.90 1.42 -0.80
N TYR A 38 -8.22 1.08 -1.90
CA TYR A 38 -7.31 -0.06 -1.98
C TYR A 38 -5.90 0.31 -1.49
N ALA A 39 -5.40 1.47 -1.89
CA ALA A 39 -4.05 1.91 -1.56
C ALA A 39 -3.84 2.08 -0.04
N GLY A 40 -4.84 2.59 0.68
CA GLY A 40 -4.80 2.77 2.14
C GLY A 40 -5.30 1.57 2.95
N SER A 41 -5.62 0.44 2.31
CA SER A 41 -6.22 -0.70 3.00
C SER A 41 -5.21 -1.45 3.88
N TYR A 42 -5.52 -1.58 5.16
CA TYR A 42 -4.76 -2.41 6.11
C TYR A 42 -4.62 -3.87 5.66
N ALA A 43 -5.66 -4.42 5.02
CA ALA A 43 -5.63 -5.80 4.54
C ALA A 43 -4.64 -5.95 3.37
N ILE A 44 -4.62 -4.98 2.45
CA ILE A 44 -3.68 -4.95 1.33
C ILE A 44 -2.26 -4.74 1.83
N ASN A 45 -2.04 -3.82 2.78
CA ASN A 45 -0.72 -3.60 3.41
C ASN A 45 -0.20 -4.88 4.09
N SER A 46 -1.04 -5.52 4.90
CA SER A 46 -0.70 -6.79 5.55
C SER A 46 -0.43 -7.91 4.54
N PHE A 47 -1.16 -7.96 3.44
CA PHE A 47 -0.92 -8.94 2.39
C PHE A 47 0.39 -8.66 1.64
N PHE A 48 0.66 -7.40 1.32
CA PHE A 48 1.90 -6.98 0.66
C PHE A 48 3.14 -7.31 1.51
N ASP A 49 3.08 -7.10 2.83
CA ASP A 49 4.15 -7.49 3.76
C ASP A 49 4.43 -8.99 3.75
N LYS A 50 3.38 -9.80 3.65
CA LYS A 50 3.49 -11.26 3.53
C LYS A 50 4.10 -11.65 2.19
N LEU A 51 3.72 -10.99 1.09
CA LEU A 51 4.31 -11.21 -0.23
C LEU A 51 5.81 -10.90 -0.23
N ILE A 52 6.22 -9.77 0.37
CA ILE A 52 7.64 -9.44 0.54
C ILE A 52 8.33 -10.52 1.40
N ALA A 53 7.72 -10.98 2.49
CA ALA A 53 8.34 -11.96 3.38
C ALA A 53 8.66 -13.31 2.72
N ILE A 54 7.87 -13.72 1.72
CA ILE A 54 8.01 -15.03 1.04
C ILE A 54 8.72 -14.95 -0.32
N ASP A 55 9.04 -13.75 -0.77
CA ASP A 55 9.80 -13.51 -2.01
C ASP A 55 11.30 -13.71 -1.77
N TYR A 56 12.00 -14.28 -2.75
CA TYR A 56 13.44 -14.52 -2.64
C TYR A 56 14.29 -13.24 -2.56
N LEU A 57 13.76 -12.09 -2.99
CA LEU A 57 14.37 -10.76 -2.85
C LEU A 57 13.83 -9.97 -1.66
N GLY A 58 12.96 -10.57 -0.84
CA GLY A 58 12.23 -9.88 0.22
C GLY A 58 13.10 -9.06 1.18
N GLU A 59 14.27 -9.57 1.54
CA GLU A 59 15.20 -8.84 2.42
C GLU A 59 15.77 -7.57 1.77
N PHE A 60 16.05 -7.62 0.46
CA PHE A 60 16.52 -6.45 -0.29
C PHE A 60 15.40 -5.42 -0.42
N GLU A 61 14.17 -5.87 -0.71
CA GLU A 61 13.00 -5.01 -0.81
C GLU A 61 12.69 -4.32 0.52
N ARG A 62 12.75 -5.03 1.65
CA ARG A 62 12.57 -4.41 2.98
C ARG A 62 13.55 -3.27 3.21
N LYS A 63 14.83 -3.45 2.85
CA LYS A 63 15.85 -2.39 2.95
C LYS A 63 15.57 -1.24 2.00
N PHE A 64 15.10 -1.54 0.79
CA PHE A 64 14.70 -0.53 -0.20
C PHE A 64 13.48 0.29 0.23
N TYR A 65 12.53 -0.31 0.94
CA TYR A 65 11.37 0.42 1.47
C TYR A 65 11.68 1.17 2.78
N ASP A 66 12.78 0.84 3.44
CA ASP A 66 13.23 1.49 4.68
C ASP A 66 13.84 2.89 4.48
N ILE A 67 13.70 3.46 3.28
CA ILE A 67 14.11 4.83 2.96
C ILE A 67 12.89 5.69 2.61
N GLN A 68 13.04 7.00 2.78
CA GLN A 68 12.04 7.96 2.32
C GLN A 68 11.94 7.95 0.81
N ASN A 69 10.72 8.17 0.30
CA ASN A 69 10.47 8.30 -1.14
C ASN A 69 9.64 9.55 -1.42
N PRO A 70 10.29 10.71 -1.64
CA PRO A 70 9.60 11.99 -1.80
C PRO A 70 8.60 12.01 -2.96
N ASP A 71 8.91 11.31 -4.05
CA ASP A 71 8.03 11.25 -5.23
C ASP A 71 6.73 10.51 -4.88
N ASN A 72 6.82 9.39 -4.17
CA ASN A 72 5.64 8.65 -3.71
C ASN A 72 4.86 9.43 -2.64
N GLU A 73 5.53 10.15 -1.75
CA GLU A 73 4.86 11.03 -0.79
C GLU A 73 4.03 12.11 -1.50
N ILE A 74 4.61 12.76 -2.51
CA ILE A 74 3.93 13.77 -3.34
C ILE A 74 2.75 13.14 -4.09
N ALA A 75 2.95 11.97 -4.72
CA ALA A 75 1.90 11.28 -5.46
C ALA A 75 0.70 10.92 -4.56
N VAL A 76 0.96 10.37 -3.37
CA VAL A 76 -0.08 10.04 -2.38
C VAL A 76 -0.79 11.30 -1.89
N MET A 77 -0.06 12.34 -1.51
CA MET A 77 -0.69 13.60 -1.04
C MET A 77 -1.54 14.25 -2.11
N ASN A 78 -1.07 14.29 -3.36
CA ASN A 78 -1.85 14.85 -4.47
C ASN A 78 -3.16 14.10 -4.67
N LYS A 79 -3.13 12.77 -4.60
CA LYS A 79 -4.33 11.94 -4.74
C LYS A 79 -5.32 12.15 -3.57
N ILE A 80 -4.81 12.19 -2.33
CA ILE A 80 -5.63 12.49 -1.15
C ILE A 80 -6.27 13.87 -1.26
N ASN A 81 -5.50 14.88 -1.68
CA ASN A 81 -6.01 16.24 -1.85
C ASN A 81 -7.09 16.32 -2.94
N LYS A 82 -6.93 15.57 -4.03
CA LYS A 82 -7.95 15.47 -5.08
C LYS A 82 -9.24 14.82 -4.56
N TYR A 83 -9.13 13.70 -3.84
CA TYR A 83 -10.28 13.08 -3.16
C TYR A 83 -10.96 14.04 -2.20
N GLN A 84 -10.16 14.74 -1.39
CA GLN A 84 -10.67 15.74 -0.47
C GLN A 84 -11.40 16.82 -1.22
N HIS A 85 -10.87 17.38 -2.30
CA HIS A 85 -11.51 18.42 -3.09
C HIS A 85 -12.88 17.97 -3.62
N ASP A 86 -12.95 16.77 -4.20
CA ASP A 86 -14.15 16.26 -4.89
C ASP A 86 -15.21 15.69 -3.93
N SER A 87 -14.80 15.29 -2.71
CA SER A 87 -15.72 14.77 -1.69
C SER A 87 -16.51 15.86 -0.96
N LEU A 88 -17.80 15.63 -0.73
CA LEU A 88 -18.63 16.44 0.17
C LEU A 88 -18.24 16.27 1.64
N ASN A 89 -17.72 15.09 1.99
CA ASN A 89 -17.28 14.75 3.35
C ASN A 89 -15.76 14.83 3.41
N LYS A 90 -15.24 15.94 3.92
CA LYS A 90 -13.81 16.13 4.14
C LYS A 90 -13.34 15.27 5.32
N MET A 91 -12.15 14.71 5.21
CA MET A 91 -11.49 14.01 6.31
C MET A 91 -10.95 15.04 7.31
N SER A 92 -10.89 14.67 8.59
CA SER A 92 -10.12 15.44 9.56
C SER A 92 -8.62 15.33 9.27
N ASP A 93 -7.82 16.25 9.80
CA ASP A 93 -6.36 16.21 9.67
C ASP A 93 -5.76 14.91 10.25
N GLU A 94 -6.36 14.38 11.31
CA GLU A 94 -5.93 13.11 11.92
C GLU A 94 -6.17 11.94 10.98
N THR A 95 -7.39 11.85 10.41
CA THR A 95 -7.73 10.81 9.44
C THR A 95 -6.86 10.93 8.19
N MET A 96 -6.59 12.15 7.73
CA MET A 96 -5.74 12.39 6.56
C MET A 96 -4.30 11.90 6.79
N ARG A 97 -3.72 12.17 7.97
CA ARG A 97 -2.40 11.66 8.34
C ARG A 97 -2.36 10.14 8.37
N GLU A 98 -3.41 9.50 8.87
CA GLU A 98 -3.47 8.03 8.90
C GLU A 98 -3.60 7.44 7.50
N VAL A 99 -4.52 7.98 6.68
CA VAL A 99 -4.68 7.57 5.28
C VAL A 99 -3.38 7.75 4.51
N PHE A 100 -2.67 8.86 4.71
CA PHE A 100 -1.37 9.09 4.10
C PHE A 100 -0.37 7.99 4.45
N LYS A 101 -0.22 7.67 5.75
CA LYS A 101 0.68 6.59 6.19
C LYS A 101 0.33 5.25 5.58
N GLN A 102 -0.96 4.88 5.57
CA GLN A 102 -1.39 3.60 5.02
C GLN A 102 -1.23 3.53 3.50
N CYS A 103 -1.46 4.64 2.78
CA CYS A 103 -1.24 4.71 1.34
C CYS A 103 0.25 4.65 0.99
N LEU A 104 1.11 5.28 1.79
CA LEU A 104 2.55 5.34 1.58
C LEU A 104 3.27 4.01 1.88
N HIS A 105 2.67 3.16 2.72
CA HIS A 105 3.17 1.79 2.96
C HIS A 105 3.47 1.07 1.64
N PRO A 106 4.65 0.45 1.46
CA PRO A 106 5.63 0.08 2.49
C PRO A 106 6.69 1.13 2.83
N PHE A 107 6.70 2.29 2.15
CA PHE A 107 7.75 3.30 2.37
C PHE A 107 7.58 4.00 3.71
N LYS A 108 8.70 4.40 4.30
CA LYS A 108 8.69 5.21 5.52
C LYS A 108 8.23 6.64 5.23
N PRO A 109 7.22 7.16 5.95
CA PRO A 109 6.90 8.58 5.92
C PRO A 109 8.05 9.40 6.52
N ARG A 110 8.16 10.66 6.07
CA ARG A 110 9.00 11.68 6.69
C ARG A 110 8.64 11.97 8.14
#